data_AF-A0A2N9XT96-F1
#
_entry.id   AF-A0A2N9XT96-F1
#
_cell.length_a   1.000
_cell.length_b   1.000
_cell.length_c   1.000
_cell.angle_alpha   90.00
_cell.angle_beta   90.00
_cell.angle_gamma   90.00
#
_symmetry.space_group_name_H-M   'P 1'
#
loop_
_entity.id
_entity.type
_entity.pdbx_description
1 polymer ?
#
loop_
_entity_poly.entity_id
_entity_poly.type
_entity_poly.pdbx_seq_one_letter_code
_entity_poly.pdbx_strand_id
1 'polypeptide(L)'
;MKKLIIIHIVSSLLFIVSISIGFLLYRNEHQLSAYSTTCFIIGLIIAIAEIPLTIKITKMSQNKEQTPDSTTDFTSLRKKINFYI
;
A
#
# COMPACT_ATOMS: atom_id res chain seq x y z
N MET A 1 3.21 -0.78 -13.29
CA MET A 1 4.14 -0.73 -12.14
C MET A 1 4.56 0.69 -11.83
N LYS A 2 5.49 1.31 -12.59
CA LYS A 2 6.01 2.68 -12.30
C LYS A 2 4.91 3.75 -12.14
N LYS A 3 3.91 3.77 -13.03
CA LYS A 3 2.78 4.72 -12.96
C LYS A 3 1.93 4.60 -11.67
N LEU A 4 1.69 3.38 -11.18
CA LEU A 4 0.91 3.14 -9.96
C LEU A 4 1.66 3.62 -8.70
N ILE A 5 2.97 3.39 -8.68
CA ILE A 5 3.85 3.87 -7.60
C ILE A 5 3.89 5.40 -7.57
N ILE A 6 4.00 6.04 -8.74
CA ILE A 6 3.97 7.52 -8.84
C ILE A 6 2.64 8.06 -8.33
N ILE A 7 1.50 7.46 -8.72
CA ILE A 7 0.18 7.88 -8.24
C ILE A 7 0.10 7.76 -6.71
N HIS A 8 0.59 6.66 -6.14
CA HIS A 8 0.60 6.45 -4.69
C HIS A 8 1.43 7.50 -3.95
N ILE A 9 2.64 7.83 -4.45
CA ILE A 9 3.49 8.85 -3.85
C ILE A 9 2.81 10.22 -3.89
N VAL A 10 2.19 10.57 -5.01
CA VAL A 10 1.50 11.86 -5.17
C VAL A 10 0.26 11.94 -4.28
N SER A 11 -0.55 10.88 -4.19
CA SER A 11 -1.72 10.85 -3.31
C SER A 11 -1.33 10.93 -1.84
N SER A 12 -0.28 10.23 -1.42
CA SER A 12 0.23 10.28 -0.05
C SER A 12 0.77 11.67 0.31
N LEU A 13 1.43 12.36 -0.63
CA LEU A 13 1.87 13.73 -0.42
C LEU A 13 0.68 14.69 -0.27
N LEU A 14 -0.33 14.57 -1.13
CA LEU A 14 -1.57 15.36 -1.05
C LEU A 14 -2.32 15.13 0.25
N PHE A 15 -2.32 13.89 0.75
CA PHE A 15 -2.89 13.54 2.06
C PHE A 15 -2.20 14.31 3.19
N ILE A 16 -0.87 14.25 3.26
CA ILE A 16 -0.08 14.95 4.30
C ILE A 16 -0.36 16.44 4.25
N VAL A 17 -0.31 17.06 3.06
CA VAL A 17 -0.59 18.49 2.89
C VAL A 17 -2.00 18.85 3.37
N SER A 18 -3.00 18.06 3.02
CA SER A 18 -4.39 18.31 3.42
C SER A 18 -4.56 18.24 4.94
N ILE A 19 -3.97 17.25 5.59
CA ILE A 19 -4.01 17.11 7.05
C ILE A 19 -3.25 18.26 7.72
N SER A 20 -2.06 18.61 7.24
CA SER A 20 -1.26 19.72 7.78
C SER A 20 -1.98 21.07 7.68
N ILE A 21 -2.60 21.37 6.53
CA ILE A 21 -3.40 22.59 6.36
C ILE A 21 -4.64 22.56 7.27
N GLY A 22 -5.34 21.43 7.34
CA GLY A 22 -6.49 21.26 8.23
C GLY A 22 -6.14 21.53 9.69
N PHE A 23 -5.02 20.99 10.18
CA PHE A 23 -4.52 21.25 11.53
C PHE A 23 -4.06 22.70 11.74
N LEU A 24 -3.41 23.31 10.74
CA LEU A 24 -2.99 24.71 10.82
C LEU A 24 -4.21 25.63 10.97
N LEU A 25 -5.24 25.42 10.16
CA LEU A 25 -6.49 26.17 10.21
C LEU A 25 -7.21 25.96 11.54
N TYR A 26 -7.35 24.71 11.98
CA TYR A 26 -7.93 24.37 13.28
C TYR A 26 -7.19 25.06 14.45
N ARG A 27 -5.86 25.06 14.39
CA ARG A 27 -5.03 25.71 15.41
C ARG A 27 -5.21 27.22 15.41
N ASN A 28 -5.24 27.85 14.25
CA ASN A 28 -5.36 29.31 14.13
C ASN A 28 -6.74 29.81 14.58
N GLU A 29 -7.80 29.06 14.27
CA GLU A 29 -9.17 29.47 14.59
C GLU A 29 -9.63 28.93 15.95
N HIS A 30 -8.84 28.07 16.60
CA HIS A 30 -9.15 27.39 17.85
C HIS A 30 -10.48 26.62 17.85
N GLN A 31 -11.03 26.33 16.67
CA GLN A 31 -12.28 25.62 16.46
C GLN A 31 -12.28 24.94 15.09
N LEU A 32 -13.15 23.95 14.90
CA LEU A 32 -13.39 23.34 13.58
C LEU A 32 -14.16 24.34 12.71
N SER A 33 -13.48 24.98 11.76
CA SER A 33 -14.15 25.78 10.73
C SER A 33 -14.57 24.93 9.55
N ALA A 34 -15.38 25.51 8.67
CA ALA A 34 -15.73 24.89 7.40
C ALA A 34 -14.45 24.51 6.61
N TYR A 35 -13.44 25.38 6.58
CA TYR A 35 -12.19 25.14 5.85
C TYR A 35 -11.35 24.01 6.44
N SER A 36 -11.13 23.99 7.76
CA SER A 36 -10.39 22.88 8.40
C SER A 36 -11.14 21.56 8.23
N THR A 37 -12.46 21.59 8.33
CA THR A 37 -13.33 20.42 8.14
C THR A 37 -13.23 19.89 6.71
N THR A 38 -13.29 20.77 5.70
CA THR A 38 -13.11 20.39 4.30
C THR A 38 -11.74 19.75 4.06
N CYS A 39 -10.66 20.30 4.62
CA CYS A 39 -9.32 19.71 4.52
C CYS A 39 -9.26 18.28 5.11
N PHE A 40 -9.88 18.06 6.28
CA PHE A 40 -9.94 16.73 6.88
C PHE A 40 -10.81 15.75 6.10
N ILE A 41 -11.95 16.18 5.55
CA ILE A 41 -12.80 15.35 4.69
C ILE A 41 -12.05 14.96 3.41
N ILE A 42 -11.36 15.90 2.77
CA ILE A 42 -10.54 15.62 1.58
C ILE A 42 -9.44 14.61 1.93
N GLY A 43 -8.74 14.80 3.05
CA GLY A 43 -7.76 13.84 3.55
C GLY A 43 -8.36 12.44 3.74
N LEU A 44 -9.54 12.34 4.35
CA LEU A 44 -10.22 11.07 4.55
C LEU A 44 -10.58 10.38 3.22
N ILE A 45 -11.08 11.14 2.24
CA ILE A 45 -11.41 10.60 0.90
C ILE A 45 -10.15 10.06 0.22
N ILE A 46 -9.04 10.79 0.30
CA ILE A 46 -7.75 10.34 -0.26
C ILE A 46 -7.31 9.03 0.43
N ALA A 47 -7.39 8.95 1.75
CA ALA A 47 -7.02 7.75 2.50
C ALA A 47 -7.85 6.52 2.08
N ILE A 48 -9.16 6.67 1.92
CA ILE A 48 -10.05 5.59 1.46
C ILE A 48 -9.70 5.17 0.03
N ALA A 49 -9.43 6.14 -0.86
CA ALA A 49 -9.04 5.87 -2.25
C ALA A 49 -7.68 5.17 -2.36
N GLU A 50 -6.77 5.37 -1.40
CA GLU A 50 -5.47 4.69 -1.37
C GLU A 50 -5.56 3.21 -0.96
N ILE A 51 -6.55 2.80 -0.16
CA ILE A 51 -6.71 1.39 0.30
C ILE A 51 -6.64 0.38 -0.86
N PRO A 52 -7.45 0.48 -1.93
CA PRO A 52 -7.40 -0.47 -3.04
C PRO A 52 -6.07 -0.42 -3.80
N LEU A 53 -5.41 0.74 -3.87
CA LEU A 53 -4.11 0.90 -4.51
C LEU A 53 -3.02 0.18 -3.71
N THR A 54 -3.01 0.36 -2.40
CA THR A 54 -2.08 -0.29 -1.46
C THR A 54 -2.27 -1.80 -1.50
N ILE A 55 -3.51 -2.31 -1.42
CA ILE A 55 -3.79 -3.75 -1.53
C ILE A 55 -3.26 -4.32 -2.86
N LYS A 56 -3.46 -3.59 -3.96
CA LYS A 56 -2.98 -4.01 -5.29
C LYS A 56 -1.46 -4.03 -5.37
N ILE A 57 -0.77 -3.04 -4.81
CA ILE A 57 0.70 -3.01 -4.74
C ILE A 57 1.22 -4.16 -3.88
N THR A 58 0.65 -4.38 -2.69
CA THR A 58 1.06 -5.46 -1.78
C THR A 58 0.86 -6.84 -2.41
N LYS A 59 -0.30 -7.10 -3.05
CA LYS A 59 -0.54 -8.35 -3.79
C LYS A 59 0.42 -8.53 -4.97
N MET A 60 0.78 -7.45 -5.67
CA MET A 60 1.77 -7.50 -6.74
C MET A 60 3.20 -7.74 -6.24
N SER A 61 3.53 -7.28 -5.02
CA SER A 61 4.80 -7.60 -4.36
C SER A 61 4.86 -9.06 -3.95
N GLN A 62 3.79 -9.60 -3.35
CA GLN A 62 3.69 -11.02 -3.00
C GLN A 62 3.76 -11.94 -4.22
N ASN A 63 3.09 -11.59 -5.33
CA ASN A 63 3.18 -12.37 -6.58
C ASN A 63 4.58 -12.37 -7.22
N LYS A 64 5.46 -11.43 -6.85
CA LYS A 64 6.86 -11.43 -7.30
C LYS A 64 7.77 -12.24 -6.38
N GLU A 65 7.42 -12.39 -5.11
CA GLU A 65 8.05 -13.38 -4.21
C GLU A 65 7.56 -14.80 -4.49
N GLN A 66 6.35 -14.94 -5.07
CA GLN A 66 5.83 -16.17 -5.66
C GLN A 66 6.22 -16.32 -7.14
N THR A 67 7.51 -16.27 -7.46
CA THR A 67 7.98 -17.04 -8.62
C THR A 67 7.95 -18.52 -8.25
N PRO A 68 7.16 -19.37 -8.92
CA PRO A 68 7.11 -20.80 -8.65
C PRO A 68 8.33 -21.47 -9.30
N ASP A 69 9.53 -21.22 -8.77
CA ASP A 69 10.70 -22.07 -9.03
C ASP A 69 10.82 -23.14 -7.93
N SER A 70 9.70 -23.82 -7.68
CA SER A 70 9.71 -25.08 -6.95
C SER A 70 8.95 -26.15 -7.72
N THR A 71 9.27 -26.33 -9.01
CA THR A 71 9.38 -27.69 -9.56
C THR A 71 10.66 -28.32 -8.99
N THR A 72 10.75 -28.40 -7.67
CA THR A 72 11.71 -29.29 -7.01
C THR A 72 11.07 -30.64 -7.06
N ASP A 73 11.41 -31.32 -8.16
CA ASP A 73 11.17 -32.69 -8.49
C ASP A 73 11.31 -33.61 -7.26
N PHE A 74 10.21 -33.79 -6.52
CA PHE A 74 10.11 -34.72 -5.37
C PHE A 74 10.38 -36.18 -5.79
N THR A 75 10.47 -36.44 -7.08
CA THR A 75 10.88 -37.71 -7.68
C THR A 75 12.37 -38.04 -7.45
N SER A 76 13.22 -37.04 -7.21
CA SER A 76 14.66 -37.26 -6.94
C SER A 76 14.96 -37.71 -5.51
N LEU A 77 14.14 -37.32 -4.54
CA LEU A 77 14.29 -37.70 -3.13
C LEU A 77 13.93 -39.18 -2.88
N ARG A 78 12.98 -39.73 -3.64
CA ARG A 78 12.62 -41.16 -3.55
C ARG A 78 13.68 -42.09 -4.15
N LYS A 79 14.44 -41.63 -5.14
CA LYS A 79 15.46 -42.46 -5.81
C LYS A 79 16.74 -42.63 -4.98
N LYS A 80 17.05 -41.67 -4.09
CA LYS A 80 18.23 -41.75 -3.21
C LYS A 80 18.01 -42.61 -1.97
N ILE A 81 16.76 -42.78 -1.52
CA ILE A 81 16.41 -43.60 -0.34
C ILE A 81 16.41 -45.10 -0.70
N ASN A 82 16.07 -45.47 -1.94
CA ASN A 82 15.96 -46.88 -2.34
C ASN A 82 17.28 -47.51 -2.83
N PHE A 83 18.42 -46.83 -2.67
CA PHE A 83 19.75 -47.37 -2.98
C PHE A 83 20.56 -47.68 -1.70
N TYR A 84 19.93 -47.56 -0.53
CA TYR A 84 20.54 -47.78 0.79
C TYR A 84 19.72 -48.74 1.68
N ILE A 85 18.95 -49.64 1.06
CA ILE A 85 18.37 -50.86 1.64
C ILE A 85 18.79 -52.01 0.74
#